data_AF-A0A8T6RHN7-F1
#
_entry.id   AF-A0A8T6RHN7-F1
#
_cell.length_a   1.000
_cell.length_b   1.000
_cell.length_c   1.000
_cell.angle_alpha   90.00
_cell.angle_beta   90.00
_cell.angle_gamma   90.00
#
_symmetry.space_group_name_H-M   'P 1'
#
loop_
_entity.id
_entity.type
_entity.pdbx_description
1 polymer ?
#
loop_
_entity_poly.entity_id
_entity_poly.type
_entity_poly.pdbx_seq_one_letter_code
_entity_poly.pdbx_strand_id
1 'polypeptide(L)'
;MTTRNQSEKDLLLRLRDIWEEAVAFRVTVVDEGNCRANHRVGQEFEFSWRSPEGICTESLIGMYPILHSMRALGDMRELGSSKRNVKVYSCPSQEIKFRIEALYRCNICGNKLQFDHDGVQSPQLQCTRPEFPLRVCDTCYTNYKDRRIEW
;
A
#
# COMPACT_ATOMS: atom_id res chain seq x y z
N MET A 1 44.78 12.57 3.66
CA MET A 1 44.01 11.37 4.06
C MET A 1 42.53 11.75 4.24
N THR A 2 41.81 12.00 3.14
CA THR A 2 40.44 12.55 3.20
C THR A 2 39.50 11.99 2.13
N THR A 3 39.97 11.05 1.31
CA THR A 3 39.21 10.44 0.19
C THR A 3 38.43 9.19 0.56
N ARG A 4 38.69 8.55 1.71
CA ARG A 4 38.05 7.28 2.10
C ARG A 4 36.63 7.44 2.67
N ASN A 5 36.34 8.54 3.36
CA ASN A 5 35.04 8.76 4.03
C ASN A 5 33.91 9.22 3.10
N GLN A 6 34.23 9.65 1.87
CA GLN A 6 33.22 10.11 0.92
C GLN A 6 32.69 8.96 0.05
N SER A 7 33.53 7.96 -0.27
CA SER A 7 33.10 6.79 -1.05
C SER A 7 32.19 5.83 -0.27
N GLU A 8 32.29 5.77 1.06
CA GLU A 8 31.36 4.97 1.90
C GLU A 8 29.99 5.64 2.08
N LYS A 9 29.93 6.99 2.06
CA LYS A 9 28.66 7.73 2.14
C LYS A 9 27.82 7.62 0.86
N ASP A 10 28.45 7.53 -0.31
CA ASP A 10 27.75 7.35 -1.59
C ASP A 10 27.16 5.94 -1.75
N LEU A 11 27.63 4.98 -0.96
CA LEU A 11 27.17 3.59 -0.96
C LEU A 11 26.04 3.31 0.04
N LEU A 12 25.72 4.24 0.94
CA LEU A 12 24.68 4.07 1.95
C LEU A 12 23.37 4.72 1.52
N LEU A 13 22.30 3.93 1.45
CA LEU A 13 20.93 4.41 1.27
C LEU A 13 20.17 4.29 2.61
N ARG A 14 19.75 5.42 3.18
CA ARG A 14 18.92 5.46 4.39
C ARG A 14 17.45 5.52 3.99
N LEU A 15 16.70 4.45 4.25
CA LEU A 15 15.30 4.34 3.84
C LEU A 15 14.43 5.41 4.48
N ARG A 16 14.63 5.74 5.77
CA ARG A 16 13.84 6.78 6.45
C ARG A 16 13.82 8.14 5.74
N ASP A 17 14.85 8.44 4.94
CA ASP A 17 15.02 9.73 4.28
C ASP A 17 14.25 9.79 2.93
N ILE A 18 13.87 8.63 2.38
CA ILE A 18 13.25 8.47 1.05
C ILE A 18 12.09 7.46 1.06
N TRP A 19 11.53 7.20 2.24
CA TRP A 19 10.56 6.13 2.43
C TRP A 19 9.21 6.50 1.83
N GLU A 20 8.73 5.62 0.96
CA GLU A 20 7.38 5.69 0.40
C GLU A 20 6.53 4.50 0.88
N GLU A 21 5.31 4.79 1.31
CA GLU A 21 4.37 3.79 1.78
C GLU A 21 4.03 2.78 0.68
N ALA A 22 4.32 1.51 0.93
CA ALA A 22 4.23 0.43 -0.06
C ALA A 22 2.82 0.21 -0.60
N VAL A 23 1.81 0.55 0.20
CA VAL A 23 0.41 0.27 -0.09
C VAL A 23 -0.41 1.53 0.18
N ALA A 24 -1.16 1.93 -0.85
CA ALA A 24 -2.26 2.85 -0.75
C ALA A 24 -3.57 2.12 -1.04
N PHE A 25 -4.68 2.69 -0.62
CA PHE A 25 -6.01 2.19 -0.84
C PHE A 25 -6.81 3.23 -1.59
N ARG A 26 -7.60 2.76 -2.55
CA ARG A 26 -8.73 3.49 -3.10
C ARG A 26 -10.01 2.83 -2.63
N VAL A 27 -10.83 3.58 -1.92
CA VAL A 27 -12.13 3.12 -1.44
C VAL A 27 -13.20 3.93 -2.14
N THR A 28 -14.06 3.26 -2.91
CA THR A 28 -15.14 3.88 -3.68
C THR A 28 -16.48 3.38 -3.17
N VAL A 29 -17.45 4.26 -2.95
CA VAL A 29 -18.83 3.87 -2.65
C VAL A 29 -19.48 3.33 -3.93
N VAL A 30 -20.01 2.11 -3.88
CA VAL A 30 -20.53 1.40 -5.07
C VAL A 30 -21.99 0.99 -4.98
N ASP A 31 -22.62 1.19 -3.83
CA ASP A 31 -24.02 0.84 -3.60
C ASP A 31 -24.68 1.92 -2.73
N GLU A 32 -25.92 2.27 -3.06
CA GLU A 32 -26.68 3.34 -2.41
C GLU A 32 -27.62 2.78 -1.34
N GLY A 33 -27.87 3.56 -0.28
CA GLY A 33 -28.82 3.24 0.79
C GLY A 33 -28.86 4.36 1.83
N ASN A 34 -29.42 4.11 3.02
CA ASN A 34 -29.68 5.16 4.00
C ASN A 34 -28.44 5.50 4.85
N CYS A 35 -27.35 5.89 4.18
CA CYS A 35 -26.11 6.24 4.84
C CYS A 35 -26.25 7.50 5.70
N ARG A 36 -26.19 7.33 7.03
CA ARG A 36 -26.24 8.43 8.02
C ARG A 36 -25.06 9.40 7.93
N ALA A 37 -23.96 8.97 7.32
CA ALA A 37 -22.79 9.80 7.05
C ALA A 37 -22.86 10.51 5.69
N ASN A 38 -23.98 10.37 4.95
CA ASN A 38 -24.22 11.01 3.66
C ASN A 38 -23.15 10.69 2.60
N HIS A 39 -22.56 9.48 2.65
CA HIS A 39 -21.71 8.99 1.58
C HIS A 39 -22.54 8.66 0.34
N ARG A 40 -22.02 9.01 -0.84
CA ARG A 40 -22.73 8.87 -2.12
C ARG A 40 -21.98 7.94 -3.06
N VAL A 41 -22.72 7.18 -3.88
CA VAL A 41 -22.12 6.33 -4.93
C VAL A 41 -21.18 7.15 -5.81
N GLY A 42 -20.01 6.59 -6.09
CA GLY A 42 -18.93 7.25 -6.83
C GLY A 42 -18.02 8.13 -5.96
N GLN A 43 -18.35 8.38 -4.69
CA GLN A 43 -17.42 9.05 -3.77
C GLN A 43 -16.19 8.18 -3.53
N GLU A 44 -15.01 8.79 -3.61
CA GLU A 44 -13.72 8.13 -3.46
C GLU A 44 -12.94 8.66 -2.26
N PHE A 45 -12.25 7.73 -1.59
CA PHE A 45 -11.29 8.02 -0.54
C PHE A 45 -9.97 7.34 -0.90
N GLU A 46 -8.93 8.14 -1.15
CA GLU A 46 -7.58 7.64 -1.36
C GLU A 46 -6.70 7.93 -0.15
N PHE A 47 -6.02 6.90 0.36
CA PHE A 47 -5.15 7.03 1.53
C PHE A 47 -4.11 5.92 1.60
N SER A 48 -3.05 6.11 2.39
CA SER A 48 -2.01 5.11 2.61
C SER A 48 -1.89 4.74 4.08
N TRP A 49 -1.14 5.53 4.86
CA TRP A 49 -0.93 5.30 6.28
C TRP A 49 -1.94 6.04 7.16
N ARG A 50 -2.24 7.29 6.82
CA ARG A 50 -3.21 8.10 7.55
C ARG A 50 -4.63 7.74 7.15
N SER A 51 -5.57 7.81 8.08
CA SER A 51 -6.99 7.69 7.78
C SER A 51 -7.43 8.79 6.80
N PRO A 52 -8.32 8.49 5.83
CA PRO A 52 -8.81 9.50 4.91
C PRO A 52 -9.78 10.44 5.62
N GLU A 53 -9.81 11.69 5.20
CA GLU A 53 -10.82 12.65 5.65
C GLU A 53 -12.20 12.27 5.09
N GLY A 54 -13.26 12.48 5.88
CA GLY A 54 -14.64 12.35 5.44
C GLY A 54 -15.22 10.92 5.39
N ILE A 55 -14.41 9.87 5.52
CA ILE A 55 -14.96 8.52 5.75
C ILE A 55 -15.53 8.44 7.18
N CYS A 56 -16.64 7.75 7.38
CA CYS A 56 -17.18 7.58 8.73
C CYS A 56 -16.34 6.57 9.51
N THR A 57 -16.13 6.85 10.80
CA THR A 57 -15.30 6.05 11.69
C THR A 57 -15.76 4.60 11.79
N GLU A 58 -17.08 4.37 11.82
CA GLU A 58 -17.67 3.02 11.85
C GLU A 58 -17.21 2.18 10.65
N SER A 59 -17.33 2.72 9.44
CA SER A 59 -16.93 1.99 8.23
C SER A 59 -15.41 1.81 8.17
N LEU A 60 -14.62 2.81 8.57
CA LEU A 60 -13.16 2.69 8.59
C LEU A 60 -12.67 1.59 9.55
N ILE A 61 -13.20 1.55 10.78
CA ILE A 61 -12.86 0.51 11.77
C ILE A 61 -13.28 -0.87 11.24
N GLY A 62 -14.48 -0.97 10.65
CA GLY A 62 -14.97 -2.22 10.08
C GLY A 62 -14.15 -2.72 8.88
N MET A 63 -13.56 -1.82 8.09
CA MET A 63 -12.66 -2.16 6.97
C MET A 63 -11.24 -2.54 7.42
N TYR A 64 -10.83 -2.16 8.63
CA TYR A 64 -9.45 -2.26 9.09
C TYR A 64 -8.81 -3.66 8.90
N PRO A 65 -9.49 -4.79 9.22
CA PRO A 65 -8.92 -6.11 8.97
C PRO A 65 -8.63 -6.40 7.48
N ILE A 66 -9.50 -5.93 6.58
CA ILE A 66 -9.33 -6.10 5.12
C ILE A 66 -8.14 -5.26 4.64
N LEU A 67 -8.07 -4.00 5.08
CA LEU A 67 -6.96 -3.10 4.75
C LEU A 67 -5.61 -3.67 5.22
N HIS A 68 -5.55 -4.21 6.43
CA HIS A 68 -4.35 -4.86 6.96
C HIS A 68 -3.98 -6.13 6.21
N SER A 69 -4.96 -6.95 5.85
CA SER A 69 -4.73 -8.16 5.06
C SER A 69 -4.16 -7.83 3.69
N MET A 70 -4.74 -6.84 3.00
CA MET A 70 -4.22 -6.35 1.71
C MET A 70 -2.82 -5.73 1.83
N ARG A 71 -2.51 -5.04 2.94
CA ARG A 71 -1.17 -4.49 3.23
C ARG A 71 -0.14 -5.60 3.37
N ALA A 72 -0.52 -6.72 3.98
CA ALA A 72 0.28 -7.94 4.08
C ALA A 72 0.25 -8.80 2.81
N LEU A 73 -0.31 -8.30 1.69
CA LEU A 73 -0.44 -9.01 0.41
C LEU A 73 -1.31 -10.26 0.46
N GLY A 74 -2.22 -10.31 1.44
CA GLY A 74 -3.27 -11.31 1.52
C GLY A 74 -4.12 -11.32 0.26
N ASP A 75 -4.55 -12.51 -0.11
CA ASP A 75 -5.34 -12.73 -1.32
C ASP A 75 -6.84 -12.59 -1.01
N MET A 76 -7.46 -11.53 -1.54
CA MET A 76 -8.88 -11.28 -1.29
C MET A 76 -9.82 -12.29 -1.93
N ARG A 77 -9.32 -13.17 -2.83
CA ARG A 77 -10.11 -14.29 -3.36
C ARG A 77 -10.45 -15.31 -2.28
N GLU A 78 -9.55 -15.50 -1.31
CA GLU A 78 -9.80 -16.32 -0.11
C GLU A 78 -10.94 -15.76 0.75
N LEU A 79 -11.27 -14.48 0.56
CA LEU A 79 -12.41 -13.79 1.19
C LEU A 79 -13.57 -13.56 0.21
N GLY A 80 -13.63 -14.34 -0.88
CA GLY A 80 -14.73 -14.33 -1.85
C GLY A 80 -14.71 -13.15 -2.82
N SER A 81 -13.56 -12.53 -3.07
CA SER A 81 -13.41 -11.55 -4.16
C SER A 81 -13.10 -12.21 -5.50
N SER A 82 -13.43 -11.54 -6.61
CA SER A 82 -13.00 -11.94 -7.95
C SER A 82 -11.56 -11.55 -8.28
N LYS A 83 -10.95 -10.63 -7.52
CA LYS A 83 -9.58 -10.15 -7.73
C LYS A 83 -8.80 -10.19 -6.43
N ARG A 84 -7.50 -10.47 -6.54
CA ARG A 84 -6.57 -10.60 -5.40
C ARG A 84 -6.47 -9.35 -4.53
N ASN A 85 -6.52 -8.16 -5.11
CA ASN A 85 -6.32 -6.87 -4.42
C ASN A 85 -7.58 -6.01 -4.30
N VAL A 86 -8.76 -6.57 -4.60
CA VAL A 86 -10.02 -5.84 -4.52
C VAL A 86 -10.94 -6.55 -3.54
N LYS A 87 -11.74 -5.83 -2.77
CA LYS A 87 -12.83 -6.41 -1.98
C LYS A 87 -14.02 -5.47 -1.96
N VAL A 88 -15.21 -6.00 -2.20
CA VAL A 88 -16.46 -5.30 -1.89
C VAL A 88 -16.83 -5.62 -0.44
N TYR A 89 -17.04 -4.56 0.33
CA TYR A 89 -17.30 -4.58 1.76
C TYR A 89 -18.61 -3.84 2.05
N SER A 90 -19.55 -4.49 2.74
CA SER A 90 -20.73 -3.83 3.28
C SER A 90 -20.35 -3.09 4.56
N CYS A 91 -20.80 -1.85 4.73
CA CYS A 91 -20.59 -1.14 5.99
C CYS A 91 -21.19 -1.93 7.17
N PRO A 92 -20.75 -1.71 8.43
CA PRO A 92 -21.25 -2.48 9.57
C PRO A 92 -22.77 -2.35 9.77
N SER A 93 -23.32 -1.18 9.47
CA SER A 93 -24.76 -0.91 9.48
C SER A 93 -25.51 -1.49 8.25
N GLN A 94 -24.81 -2.09 7.27
CA GLN A 94 -25.36 -2.68 6.04
C GLN A 94 -26.14 -1.74 5.11
N GLU A 95 -26.01 -0.43 5.31
CA GLU A 95 -26.70 0.59 4.50
C GLU A 95 -26.08 0.79 3.12
N ILE A 96 -24.76 0.68 2.98
CA ILE A 96 -24.03 0.91 1.72
C ILE A 96 -22.87 -0.07 1.58
N LYS A 97 -22.31 -0.15 0.36
CA LYS A 97 -21.12 -0.95 0.07
C LYS A 97 -19.98 -0.08 -0.45
N PHE A 98 -18.77 -0.49 -0.06
CA PHE A 98 -17.52 0.09 -0.49
C PHE A 98 -16.73 -0.92 -1.32
N ARG A 99 -16.22 -0.51 -2.46
CA ARG A 99 -15.17 -1.23 -3.19
C ARG A 99 -13.82 -0.72 -2.71
N ILE A 100 -13.07 -1.59 -2.06
CA ILE A 100 -11.71 -1.36 -1.59
C ILE A 100 -10.74 -1.93 -2.62
N GLU A 101 -9.77 -1.15 -3.06
CA GLU A 101 -8.70 -1.57 -3.97
C GLU A 101 -7.34 -1.19 -3.40
N ALA A 102 -6.45 -2.16 -3.26
CA ALA A 102 -5.07 -1.93 -2.88
C ALA A 102 -4.21 -1.57 -4.11
N LEU A 103 -3.48 -0.46 -3.97
CA LEU A 103 -2.54 0.10 -4.94
C LEU A 103 -1.12 -0.07 -4.37
N TYR A 104 -0.30 -0.84 -5.06
CA TYR A 104 1.07 -1.15 -4.63
C TYR A 104 2.06 -0.18 -5.24
N ARG A 105 3.03 0.28 -4.44
CA ARG A 105 3.98 1.33 -4.81
C ARG A 105 5.41 0.94 -4.45
N CYS A 106 6.35 1.47 -5.22
CA CYS A 106 7.78 1.37 -4.94
C CYS A 106 8.09 2.10 -3.63
N ASN A 107 8.78 1.42 -2.71
CA ASN A 107 9.15 1.98 -1.40
C ASN A 107 10.19 3.10 -1.43
N ILE A 108 10.75 3.40 -2.60
CA ILE A 108 11.79 4.41 -2.78
C ILE A 108 11.27 5.63 -3.55
N CYS A 109 10.46 5.42 -4.58
CA CYS A 109 10.03 6.50 -5.48
C CYS A 109 8.52 6.66 -5.60
N GLY A 110 7.73 5.83 -4.93
CA GLY A 110 6.26 5.92 -4.91
C GLY A 110 5.57 5.50 -6.22
N ASN A 111 6.33 5.18 -7.28
CA ASN A 111 5.77 4.70 -8.55
C ASN A 111 4.92 3.45 -8.34
N LYS A 112 3.78 3.39 -9.03
CA LYS A 112 2.89 2.21 -9.01
C LYS A 112 3.65 0.99 -9.52
N LEU A 113 3.58 -0.08 -8.75
CA LEU A 113 4.11 -1.38 -9.13
C LEU A 113 3.07 -2.14 -9.95
N GLN A 114 3.54 -2.99 -10.84
CA GLN A 114 2.67 -3.87 -11.59
C GLN A 114 2.07 -4.92 -10.65
N PHE A 115 0.81 -5.25 -10.89
CA PHE A 115 0.06 -6.20 -10.09
C PHE A 115 -0.78 -7.09 -11.02
N ASP A 116 -0.69 -8.40 -10.82
CA ASP A 116 -1.42 -9.38 -11.60
C ASP A 116 -2.11 -10.42 -10.69
N HIS A 117 -2.48 -11.54 -11.28
CA HIS A 117 -3.16 -12.64 -10.60
C HIS A 117 -2.30 -13.29 -9.48
N ASP A 118 -0.98 -13.24 -9.63
CA ASP A 118 -0.03 -13.92 -8.73
C ASP A 118 0.55 -12.96 -7.68
N GLY A 119 0.38 -11.65 -7.88
CA GLY A 119 0.58 -10.64 -6.85
C GLY A 119 1.31 -9.40 -7.38
N VAL A 120 2.07 -8.77 -6.47
CA VAL A 120 2.90 -7.61 -6.81
C VAL A 120 4.15 -8.08 -7.52
N GLN A 121 4.31 -7.65 -8.76
CA GLN A 121 5.51 -7.88 -9.55
C GLN A 121 6.54 -6.81 -9.16
N SER A 122 7.50 -7.21 -8.31
CA SER A 122 8.53 -6.31 -7.79
C SER A 122 9.80 -7.07 -7.43
N PRO A 123 10.98 -6.63 -7.87
CA PRO A 123 12.24 -7.06 -7.26
C PRO A 123 12.32 -6.61 -5.79
N GLN A 124 13.11 -7.34 -5.01
CA GLN A 124 13.37 -7.05 -3.61
C GLN A 124 14.81 -6.56 -3.42
N LEU A 125 14.96 -5.55 -2.58
CA LEU A 125 16.26 -5.07 -2.12
C LEU A 125 16.50 -5.57 -0.70
N GLN A 126 17.73 -5.96 -0.37
CA GLN A 126 18.09 -6.37 0.98
C GLN A 126 18.42 -5.15 1.84
N CYS A 127 17.68 -4.97 2.93
CA CYS A 127 18.00 -4.02 3.99
C CYS A 127 18.74 -4.75 5.12
N THR A 128 19.57 -4.03 5.87
CA THR A 128 20.22 -4.56 7.08
C THR A 128 19.23 -5.04 8.15
N ARG A 129 17.95 -4.62 8.06
CA ARG A 129 16.84 -5.20 8.81
C ARG A 129 16.08 -6.22 7.94
N PRO A 130 16.29 -7.53 8.13
CA PRO A 130 15.82 -8.57 7.20
C PRO A 130 14.31 -8.78 7.19
N GLU A 131 13.60 -8.34 8.23
CA GLU A 131 12.15 -8.59 8.38
C GLU A 131 11.28 -7.60 7.59
N PHE A 132 11.90 -6.61 6.95
CA PHE A 132 11.19 -5.51 6.32
C PHE A 132 11.12 -5.71 4.80
N PRO A 133 9.95 -6.06 4.22
CA PRO A 133 9.85 -6.37 2.81
C PRO A 133 9.98 -5.08 1.98
N LEU A 134 11.17 -4.84 1.45
CA LEU A 134 11.47 -3.69 0.60
C LEU A 134 11.18 -4.02 -0.87
N ARG A 135 10.04 -3.51 -1.37
CA ARG A 135 9.57 -3.71 -2.73
C ARG A 135 9.82 -2.47 -3.57
N VAL A 136 10.50 -2.66 -4.68
CA VAL A 136 10.90 -1.53 -5.53
C VAL A 136 10.58 -1.81 -6.99
N CYS A 137 10.49 -0.76 -7.80
CA CYS A 137 10.42 -0.91 -9.25
C CYS A 137 11.80 -1.29 -9.82
N ASP A 138 11.83 -1.77 -11.07
CA ASP A 138 13.07 -2.21 -11.73
C ASP A 138 14.14 -1.11 -11.81
N THR A 139 13.71 0.14 -12.02
CA THR A 139 14.60 1.31 -12.02
C THR A 139 15.28 1.49 -10.66
N CYS A 140 14.51 1.48 -9.58
CA CYS A 140 15.06 1.60 -8.22
C CYS A 140 15.92 0.39 -7.86
N TYR A 141 15.51 -0.82 -8.25
CA TYR A 141 16.33 -2.00 -8.05
C TYR A 141 17.71 -1.85 -8.73
N THR A 142 17.72 -1.48 -10.01
CA THR A 142 18.96 -1.30 -10.78
C THR A 142 19.87 -0.24 -10.16
N ASN A 143 19.30 0.85 -9.65
CA ASN A 143 20.05 1.96 -9.07
C ASN A 143 20.61 1.67 -7.67
N TYR A 144 20.00 0.74 -6.93
CA TYR A 144 20.24 0.57 -5.49
C TYR A 144 20.62 -0.86 -5.06
N LYS A 145 20.58 -1.87 -5.93
CA LYS A 145 20.88 -3.28 -5.60
C LYS A 145 22.26 -3.52 -4.99
N ASP A 146 23.25 -2.71 -5.37
CA ASP A 146 24.63 -2.84 -4.91
C ASP A 146 24.95 -1.89 -3.74
N ARG A 147 23.95 -1.14 -3.26
CA ARG A 147 24.11 -0.22 -2.12
C ARG A 147 23.86 -0.94 -0.80
N ARG A 148 24.53 -0.48 0.24
CA ARG A 148 24.17 -0.82 1.61
C ARG A 148 22.89 -0.05 1.98
N ILE A 149 21.85 -0.77 2.36
CA ILE A 149 20.54 -0.17 2.69
C ILE A 149 20.28 -0.31 4.19
N GLU A 150 19.97 0.81 4.84
CA GLU A 150 19.64 0.89 6.26
C GLU A 150 18.31 1.58 6.50
N TRP A 151 17.66 1.27 7.61
CA TRP A 151 16.46 1.98 8.07
C TRP A 151 16.83 3.31 8.75
#